data_AF-A0AAV7FNJ4-F1
#
_entry.id   AF-A0AAV7FNJ4-F1
#
_cell.length_a   1.000
_cell.length_b   1.000
_cell.length_c   1.000
_cell.angle_alpha   90.00
_cell.angle_beta   90.00
_cell.angle_gamma   90.00
#
_symmetry.space_group_name_H-M   'P 1'
#
loop_
_entity.id
_entity.type
_entity.pdbx_description
1 polymer ?
#
loop_
_entity_poly.entity_id
_entity_poly.type
_entity_poly.pdbx_seq_one_letter_code
_entity_poly.pdbx_strand_id
1 'polypeptide(L)'
;MKSNPGNTASHSFLLLKVSRHFETEKSLRGQGAIREQLGLSCLRILTDNSLVEWKELGDEESAGNEWEEKKMRRRKDFLVRRIELAKHFLRTNVDPEWMVLCLLPVLPPELRPIIPISGGNLE
;
A
#
# COMPACT_ATOMS: atom_id res chain seq x y z
N MET A 1 -31.86 22.79 27.71
CA MET A 1 -30.71 22.80 26.76
C MET A 1 -31.07 21.88 25.58
N LYS A 2 -31.13 22.42 24.35
CA LYS A 2 -31.47 21.64 23.16
C LYS A 2 -30.19 20.97 22.63
N SER A 3 -30.14 19.64 22.66
CA SER A 3 -29.02 18.85 22.11
C SER A 3 -29.08 18.89 20.58
N ASN A 4 -28.01 19.38 19.95
CA ASN A 4 -27.89 19.45 18.48
C ASN A 4 -27.85 18.03 17.87
N PRO A 5 -28.75 17.67 16.95
CA PRO A 5 -28.82 16.33 16.33
C PRO A 5 -27.67 16.04 15.35
N GLY A 6 -26.86 17.04 15.01
CA GLY A 6 -25.73 16.90 14.07
C GLY A 6 -24.51 16.18 14.66
N ASN A 7 -24.35 16.14 15.98
CA ASN A 7 -23.17 15.52 16.61
C ASN A 7 -23.34 14.00 16.80
N THR A 8 -24.58 13.52 16.93
CA THR A 8 -24.91 12.09 17.03
C THR A 8 -24.72 11.36 15.70
N ALA A 9 -25.02 12.00 14.57
CA ALA A 9 -24.82 11.41 13.24
C ALA A 9 -23.33 11.17 12.93
N SER A 10 -22.46 12.15 13.21
CA SER A 10 -21.01 12.02 13.02
C SER A 10 -20.39 10.95 13.92
N HIS A 11 -20.85 10.86 15.18
CA HIS A 11 -20.36 9.84 16.12
C HIS A 11 -20.82 8.44 15.72
N SER A 12 -22.07 8.29 15.26
CA SER A 12 -22.58 7.01 14.72
C SER A 12 -21.86 6.58 13.44
N PHE A 13 -21.44 7.53 12.60
CA PHE A 13 -20.67 7.26 11.38
C PHE A 13 -19.22 6.85 11.69
N LEU A 14 -18.60 7.48 12.70
CA LEU A 14 -17.28 7.10 13.21
C LEU A 14 -17.31 5.70 13.83
N LEU A 15 -18.34 5.42 14.65
CA LEU A 15 -18.54 4.12 15.28
C LEU A 15 -18.79 3.03 14.22
N LEU A 16 -19.58 3.29 13.18
CA LEU A 16 -19.80 2.35 12.09
C LEU A 16 -18.50 2.07 11.29
N LYS A 17 -17.64 3.08 11.10
CA LYS A 17 -16.30 2.90 10.52
C LYS A 17 -15.40 2.03 11.39
N VAL A 18 -15.40 2.27 12.70
CA VAL A 18 -14.60 1.52 13.68
C VAL A 18 -15.09 0.07 13.80
N SER A 19 -16.40 -0.16 13.83
CA SER A 19 -16.98 -1.51 13.89
C SER A 19 -16.70 -2.31 12.61
N ARG A 20 -16.79 -1.70 11.41
CA ARG A 20 -16.38 -2.38 10.17
C ARG A 20 -14.91 -2.77 10.16
N HIS A 21 -14.05 -1.90 10.70
CA HIS A 21 -12.61 -2.16 10.82
C HIS A 21 -12.29 -3.35 11.74
N PHE A 22 -13.12 -3.61 12.75
CA PHE A 22 -12.93 -4.70 13.71
C PHE A 22 -13.46 -6.04 13.19
N GLU A 23 -14.45 -6.04 12.30
CA GLU A 23 -14.95 -7.25 11.62
C GLU A 23 -14.05 -7.72 10.48
N THR A 24 -13.38 -6.81 9.77
CA THR A 24 -12.35 -7.16 8.78
C THR A 24 -11.11 -7.79 9.42
N GLU A 25 -10.72 -7.36 10.62
CA GLU A 25 -9.57 -7.93 11.36
C GLU A 25 -9.71 -9.41 11.74
N LYS A 26 -10.93 -9.92 11.92
CA LYS A 26 -11.14 -11.35 12.22
C LYS A 26 -11.16 -12.25 10.98
N SER A 27 -11.44 -11.69 9.79
CA SER A 27 -11.64 -12.46 8.56
C SER A 27 -10.47 -12.37 7.56
N LEU A 28 -9.56 -11.41 7.71
CA LEU A 28 -8.52 -11.14 6.73
C LEU A 28 -7.12 -11.28 7.37
N ARG A 29 -6.59 -12.50 7.39
CA ARG A 29 -5.15 -12.73 7.54
C ARG A 29 -4.56 -13.13 6.19
N GLY A 30 -3.31 -12.75 5.93
CA GLY A 30 -2.63 -13.07 4.67
C GLY A 30 -3.09 -12.20 3.51
N GLN A 31 -3.23 -12.81 2.32
CA GLN A 31 -3.43 -12.08 1.06
C GLN A 31 -4.67 -11.17 1.04
N GLY A 32 -5.74 -11.53 1.76
CA GLY A 32 -6.99 -10.75 1.80
C GLY A 32 -6.83 -9.37 2.44
N ALA A 33 -6.04 -9.26 3.52
CA ALA A 33 -5.78 -7.98 4.19
C ALA A 33 -4.92 -7.06 3.33
N ILE A 34 -3.90 -7.63 2.67
CA ILE A 34 -3.02 -6.88 1.76
C ILE A 34 -3.86 -6.30 0.61
N ARG A 35 -4.81 -7.08 0.07
CA ARG A 35 -5.69 -6.61 -1.00
C ARG A 35 -6.57 -5.45 -0.57
N GLU A 36 -7.22 -5.53 0.60
CA GLU A 36 -8.03 -4.43 1.14
C GLU A 36 -7.20 -3.15 1.34
N GLN A 37 -5.98 -3.27 1.87
CA GLN A 37 -5.09 -2.13 2.09
C GLN A 37 -4.62 -1.49 0.79
N LEU A 38 -4.57 -2.25 -0.32
CA LEU A 38 -4.20 -1.74 -1.63
C LEU A 38 -5.34 -1.00 -2.33
N GLY A 39 -6.60 -1.19 -1.92
CA GLY A 39 -7.76 -0.59 -2.60
C GLY A 39 -7.68 0.94 -2.81
N LEU A 40 -8.39 1.44 -3.82
CA LEU A 40 -8.30 2.83 -4.30
C LEU A 40 -8.50 3.91 -3.22
N SER A 41 -9.29 3.63 -2.18
CA SER A 41 -9.50 4.57 -1.07
C SER A 41 -8.21 4.80 -0.26
N CYS A 42 -7.36 3.77 -0.11
CA CYS A 42 -6.08 3.87 0.57
C CYS A 42 -5.04 4.64 -0.25
N LEU A 43 -5.07 4.57 -1.60
CA LEU A 43 -4.15 5.35 -2.44
C LEU A 43 -4.31 6.87 -2.25
N ARG A 44 -5.55 7.34 -2.05
CA ARG A 44 -5.81 8.77 -1.76
C ARG A 44 -5.25 9.17 -0.41
N ILE A 45 -5.55 8.38 0.63
CA ILE A 45 -5.01 8.58 1.98
C ILE A 45 -3.47 8.57 1.97
N LEU A 46 -2.87 7.63 1.22
CA LEU A 46 -1.42 7.53 1.08
C LEU A 46 -0.83 8.79 0.42
N THR A 47 -1.48 9.30 -0.61
CA THR A 47 -1.05 10.52 -1.31
C THR A 47 -1.14 11.72 -0.36
N ASP A 48 -2.25 11.88 0.34
CA ASP A 48 -2.49 13.00 1.26
C ASP A 48 -1.49 12.99 2.42
N ASN A 49 -1.28 11.84 3.06
CA ASN A 49 -0.29 11.67 4.12
C ASN A 49 1.13 11.99 3.64
N SER A 50 1.48 11.59 2.41
CA SER A 50 2.80 11.85 1.85
C SER A 50 3.02 13.33 1.53
N LEU A 51 1.97 14.06 1.13
CA LEU A 51 2.03 15.51 0.92
C LEU A 51 2.20 16.26 2.25
N VAL A 52 1.56 15.79 3.32
CA VAL A 52 1.77 16.32 4.68
C VAL A 52 3.21 16.09 5.13
N GLU A 53 3.71 14.86 5.01
CA GLU A 53 5.10 14.51 5.37
C GLU A 53 6.11 15.33 4.56
N TRP A 54 5.84 15.57 3.26
CA TRP A 54 6.69 16.41 2.41
C TRP A 54 6.79 17.86 2.91
N LYS A 55 5.67 18.42 3.39
CA LYS A 55 5.60 19.78 3.91
C LYS A 55 6.41 19.89 5.21
N GLU A 56 6.23 18.94 6.13
CA GLU A 56 6.96 18.90 7.40
C GLU A 56 8.48 18.85 7.20
N LEU A 57 8.95 18.07 6.22
CA LEU A 57 10.38 18.00 5.86
C LEU A 57 10.93 19.24 5.14
N GLY A 58 10.04 20.15 4.71
CA GLY A 58 10.41 21.45 4.16
C GLY A 58 10.66 22.49 5.26
N ASP A 59 9.89 22.40 6.34
CA ASP A 59 9.96 23.30 7.49
C ASP A 59 11.05 22.89 8.50
N GLU A 60 11.53 21.64 8.41
CA GLU A 60 12.62 21.10 9.24
C GLU A 60 14.00 21.56 8.71
N GLU A 61 14.56 22.61 9.31
CA GLU A 61 15.91 23.11 8.99
C GLU A 61 16.97 22.07 9.42
N SER A 62 17.87 21.70 8.48
CA SER A 62 18.89 20.66 8.69
C SER A 62 19.98 21.12 9.68
N ALA A 63 19.72 20.97 10.97
CA ALA A 63 20.70 21.17 12.04
C ALA A 63 21.68 19.98 12.22
N GLY A 64 21.78 19.11 11.21
CA GLY A 64 22.39 17.79 11.34
C GLY A 64 23.72 17.64 10.61
N ASN A 65 24.62 16.87 11.21
CA ASN A 65 25.84 16.38 10.59
C ASN A 65 25.58 15.64 9.25
N GLU A 66 26.63 15.33 8.49
CA GLU A 66 26.55 14.70 7.15
C GLU A 66 25.66 13.44 7.11
N TRP A 67 25.59 12.69 8.22
CA TRP A 67 24.73 11.52 8.34
C TRP A 67 23.25 11.86 8.32
N GLU A 68 22.82 12.86 9.08
CA GLU A 68 21.42 13.28 9.12
C GLU A 68 21.00 13.89 7.78
N GLU A 69 21.87 14.63 7.09
CA GLU A 69 21.58 15.14 5.75
C GLU A 69 21.36 13.99 4.74
N LYS A 70 22.22 12.97 4.75
CA LYS A 70 22.05 11.77 3.91
C LYS A 70 20.75 11.03 4.20
N LYS A 71 20.39 10.92 5.48
CA LYS A 71 19.14 10.28 5.92
C LYS A 71 17.92 11.08 5.47
N MET A 72 17.95 12.41 5.60
CA MET A 72 16.89 13.30 5.12
C MET A 72 16.73 13.23 3.60
N ARG A 73 17.83 13.21 2.84
CA ARG A 73 17.81 13.04 1.39
C ARG A 73 17.12 11.72 0.99
N ARG A 74 17.50 10.60 1.60
CA ARG A 74 16.86 9.29 1.34
C ARG A 74 15.37 9.32 1.63
N ARG A 75 14.96 9.99 2.72
CA ARG A 75 13.55 10.12 3.10
C ARG A 75 12.76 10.93 2.06
N LYS A 76 13.30 12.05 1.59
CA LYS A 76 12.71 12.85 0.51
C LYS A 76 12.61 12.05 -0.80
N ASP A 77 13.66 11.35 -1.19
CA ASP A 77 13.66 10.50 -2.40
C ASP A 77 12.58 9.41 -2.33
N PHE A 78 12.42 8.78 -1.16
CA PHE A 78 11.38 7.78 -0.92
C PHE A 78 9.97 8.38 -1.06
N LEU A 79 9.76 9.57 -0.52
CA LEU A 79 8.48 10.29 -0.62
C LEU A 79 8.10 10.64 -2.05
N VAL A 80 9.06 11.12 -2.85
CA VAL A 80 8.83 11.41 -4.27
C VAL A 80 8.35 10.14 -4.98
N ARG A 81 9.06 9.03 -4.81
CA ARG A 81 8.70 7.74 -5.44
C ARG A 81 7.31 7.27 -5.00
N ARG A 82 6.97 7.39 -3.72
CA ARG A 82 5.67 7.00 -3.18
C ARG A 82 4.52 7.81 -3.79
N ILE A 83 4.68 9.14 -3.88
CA ILE A 83 3.68 10.05 -4.47
C ILE A 83 3.52 9.78 -5.97
N GLU A 84 4.63 9.61 -6.69
CA GLU A 84 4.62 9.33 -8.12
C GLU A 84 3.92 8.00 -8.44
N LEU A 85 4.23 6.95 -7.68
CA LEU A 85 3.58 5.66 -7.82
C LEU A 85 2.07 5.73 -7.56
N ALA A 86 1.64 6.40 -6.48
CA ALA A 86 0.22 6.55 -6.16
C ALA A 86 -0.53 7.35 -7.25
N LYS A 87 0.08 8.43 -7.76
CA LYS A 87 -0.47 9.21 -8.88
C LYS A 87 -0.55 8.39 -10.16
N HIS A 88 0.42 7.52 -10.42
CA HIS A 88 0.41 6.64 -11.59
C HIS A 88 -0.80 5.71 -11.57
N PHE A 89 -1.04 5.00 -10.46
CA PHE A 89 -2.23 4.14 -10.31
C PHE A 89 -3.55 4.91 -10.51
N LEU A 90 -3.66 6.10 -9.92
CA LEU A 90 -4.85 6.94 -10.07
C LEU A 90 -5.08 7.44 -11.52
N ARG A 91 -4.00 7.64 -12.29
CA ARG A 91 -4.06 8.11 -13.68
C ARG A 91 -4.35 7.00 -14.67
N THR A 92 -3.73 5.83 -14.50
CA THR A 92 -3.85 4.71 -15.43
C THR A 92 -5.09 3.87 -15.20
N ASN A 93 -5.83 4.12 -14.11
CA ASN A 93 -6.98 3.32 -13.67
C ASN A 93 -6.61 1.82 -13.52
N VAL A 94 -5.35 1.55 -13.19
CA VAL A 94 -4.87 0.21 -12.83
C VAL A 94 -5.16 0.00 -11.36
N ASP A 95 -5.82 -1.11 -11.04
CA ASP A 95 -6.14 -1.42 -9.66
C ASP A 95 -4.92 -2.04 -8.96
N PRO A 96 -4.35 -1.40 -7.93
CA PRO A 96 -3.25 -1.98 -7.15
C PRO A 96 -3.62 -3.31 -6.48
N GLU A 97 -4.91 -3.62 -6.29
CA GLU A 97 -5.35 -4.94 -5.80
C GLU A 97 -4.87 -6.09 -6.70
N TRP A 98 -4.63 -5.83 -7.99
CA TRP A 98 -4.15 -6.83 -8.95
C TRP A 98 -2.73 -7.31 -8.66
N MET A 99 -1.97 -6.59 -7.85
CA MET A 99 -0.65 -7.05 -7.39
C MET A 99 -0.76 -8.28 -6.47
N VAL A 100 -1.95 -8.55 -5.91
CA VAL A 100 -2.22 -9.72 -5.06
C VAL A 100 -2.98 -10.77 -5.87
N LEU A 101 -2.25 -11.73 -6.41
CA LEU A 101 -2.83 -12.83 -7.18
C LEU A 101 -3.69 -13.74 -6.30
N CYS A 102 -4.92 -14.02 -6.73
CA CYS A 102 -5.78 -15.02 -6.09
C CYS A 102 -5.58 -16.43 -6.70
N LEU A 103 -5.17 -16.48 -7.96
CA LEU A 103 -4.89 -17.70 -8.71
C LEU A 103 -3.59 -17.48 -9.50
N LEU A 104 -2.63 -18.39 -9.36
CA LEU A 104 -1.39 -18.35 -10.13
C LEU A 104 -1.55 -19.22 -11.38
N PRO A 105 -1.53 -18.66 -12.61
CA PRO A 105 -1.59 -19.46 -13.82
C PRO A 105 -0.32 -20.31 -13.98
N VAL A 106 -0.48 -21.53 -14.47
CA VAL A 106 0.64 -22.43 -14.76
C VAL A 106 0.93 -22.39 -16.26
N LEU A 107 2.20 -22.18 -16.62
CA LEU A 107 2.65 -22.24 -18.00
C LEU A 107 2.53 -23.68 -18.55
N PRO A 108 1.97 -23.88 -19.77
CA PRO A 108 1.77 -25.20 -20.34
C PRO A 108 3.11 -25.91 -20.65
N PRO A 109 3.14 -27.26 -20.65
CA PRO A 109 4.37 -28.04 -20.72
C PRO A 109 5.16 -27.84 -22.02
N GLU A 110 4.50 -27.49 -23.12
CA GLU A 110 5.13 -27.21 -24.41
C GLU A 110 6.04 -25.98 -24.35
N LEU A 111 5.69 -25.00 -23.50
CA LEU A 111 6.49 -23.81 -23.22
C LEU A 111 7.41 -23.99 -22.00
N ARG A 112 7.27 -25.10 -21.27
CA ARG A 112 8.15 -25.51 -20.18
C ARG A 112 8.92 -26.79 -20.58
N PRO A 113 9.78 -26.74 -21.61
CA PRO A 113 10.52 -27.91 -22.04
C PRO A 113 11.43 -28.40 -20.90
N ILE A 114 11.30 -29.68 -20.56
CA ILE A 114 12.20 -30.36 -19.64
C ILE A 114 13.45 -30.71 -20.42
N ILE A 115 14.60 -30.17 -20.02
CA ILE A 115 15.88 -30.53 -20.61
C ILE A 115 16.29 -31.88 -20.00
N PRO A 116 16.35 -32.97 -20.77
CA PRO A 116 16.91 -34.21 -20.25
C PRO A 116 18.40 -33.98 -19.97
N ILE A 117 18.81 -34.17 -18.73
CA ILE A 117 20.21 -34.09 -18.32
C ILE A 117 20.90 -35.37 -18.80
N SER A 118 21.73 -35.27 -19.84
CA SER A 118 22.62 -36.36 -20.24
C SER A 118 23.75 -36.48 -19.22
N GLY A 119 23.64 -37.42 -18.28
CA GLY A 119 24.75 -37.67 -17.35
C GLY A 119 24.34 -38.40 -16.07
N GLY A 120 23.83 -39.61 -16.23
CA GLY A 120 23.61 -40.55 -15.13
C GLY A 120 23.68 -41.95 -15.68
N ASN A 121 24.85 -42.32 -16.23
CA ASN A 121 25.17 -43.72 -16.44
C ASN A 121 25.13 -44.38 -15.06
N LEU A 122 24.01 -45.02 -14.74
CA LEU A 122 23.95 -46.05 -13.73
C LEU A 122 24.56 -47.30 -14.39
N GLU A 123 25.90 -47.37 -14.35
CA GLU A 123 26.57 -48.67 -14.19
C GLU A 123 26.50 -49.07 -12.72
#